data_AF-A0A7X9JFY5-F1
#
_entry.id   AF-A0A7X9JFY5-F1
#
_cell.length_a   1.000
_cell.length_b   1.000
_cell.length_c   1.000
_cell.angle_alpha   90.00
_cell.angle_beta   90.00
_cell.angle_gamma   90.00
#
_symmetry.space_group_name_H-M   'P 1'
#
loop_
_entity.id
_entity.type
_entity.pdbx_description
1 polymer ?
#
loop_
_entity_poly.entity_id
_entity_poly.type
_entity_poly.pdbx_seq_one_letter_code
_entity_poly.pdbx_strand_id
1 'polypeptide(L)'
;MTQLEKARKGIITEAMKAAAKEEKVAPEYIRKGIAEGTIVLCRNVKHPSIKPLAIGRGLRTKVNANIGTSKDHTDLNLELKKLKIAVDAGADAVMDLSTGGNLAAIRKKVMKKSTVAIGTVPIYQAAVKMLQDRKAISEMTADNIFDVIEENGRDGVDFITVHCGVTRLSVSALKSQKRILGIVSRGGPMTANWMDCNKKENPLYEEYDRLLEIAHRYDMVLSLGDGLRPGAIDDATDQAQLQELIILGALAARARAAGVQVMIEGPGHVPLTDIVTNIRLQKDICQNAPFYVLGPLPTDIAPGYDHITSAIGGAIAGAAGADFLCYVTP
;
A
#
# COMPACT_ATOMS: atom_id res chain seq x y z
N MET A 1 3.88 12.06 18.77
CA MET A 1 5.07 12.24 17.91
C MET A 1 5.37 10.96 17.17
N THR A 2 5.38 11.02 15.83
CA THR A 2 5.66 9.88 14.93
C THR A 2 7.16 9.55 14.86
N GLN A 3 7.54 8.44 14.23
CA GLN A 3 8.97 8.17 13.94
C GLN A 3 9.58 9.28 13.08
N LEU A 4 8.85 9.80 12.10
CA LEU A 4 9.33 10.87 11.21
C LEU A 4 9.68 12.13 11.99
N GLU A 5 8.81 12.57 12.89
CA GLU A 5 9.06 13.75 13.71
C GLU A 5 10.23 13.54 14.68
N LYS A 6 10.32 12.36 15.30
CA LYS A 6 11.46 12.02 16.19
C LYS A 6 12.77 12.02 15.40
N ALA A 7 12.76 11.43 14.21
CA ALA A 7 13.91 11.40 13.32
C ALA A 7 14.37 12.82 12.96
N ARG A 8 13.46 13.70 12.55
CA ARG A 8 13.77 15.11 12.23
C ARG A 8 14.32 15.92 13.41
N LYS A 9 13.94 15.56 14.64
CA LYS A 9 14.52 16.15 15.87
C LYS A 9 15.85 15.51 16.29
N GLY A 10 16.44 14.64 15.47
CA GLY A 10 17.71 13.97 15.79
C GLY A 10 17.57 12.82 16.80
N ILE A 11 16.35 12.38 17.12
CA ILE A 11 16.10 11.34 18.13
C ILE A 11 16.17 9.97 17.47
N ILE A 12 17.11 9.13 17.94
CA ILE A 12 17.18 7.71 17.58
C ILE A 12 16.31 6.90 18.54
N THR A 13 15.21 6.34 18.06
CA THR A 13 14.29 5.55 18.87
C THR A 13 14.75 4.09 19.02
N GLU A 14 14.22 3.37 20.00
CA GLU A 14 14.42 1.92 20.11
C GLU A 14 13.89 1.17 18.87
N ALA A 15 12.87 1.71 18.20
CA ALA A 15 12.38 1.18 16.93
C ALA A 15 13.48 1.24 15.85
N MET A 16 14.12 2.40 15.73
CA MET A 16 15.19 2.63 14.76
C MET A 16 16.42 1.77 15.05
N LYS A 17 16.79 1.60 16.33
CA LYS A 17 17.87 0.70 16.73
C LYS A 17 17.58 -0.77 16.39
N ALA A 18 16.36 -1.23 16.66
CA ALA A 18 15.95 -2.58 16.36
C ALA A 18 15.94 -2.84 14.83
N ALA A 19 15.39 -1.91 14.05
CA ALA A 19 15.43 -2.00 12.59
C ALA A 19 16.86 -1.97 12.05
N ALA A 20 17.72 -1.08 12.57
CA ALA A 20 19.11 -0.98 12.15
C ALA A 20 19.90 -2.27 12.41
N LYS A 21 19.63 -2.94 13.53
CA LYS A 21 20.23 -4.24 13.86
C LYS A 21 19.83 -5.32 12.85
N GLU A 22 18.55 -5.38 12.47
CA GLU A 22 18.03 -6.33 11.49
C GLU A 22 18.66 -6.09 10.10
N GLU A 23 18.73 -4.82 9.69
CA GLU A 23 19.31 -4.41 8.40
C GLU A 23 20.84 -4.39 8.38
N LYS A 24 21.50 -4.62 9.52
CA LYS A 24 22.97 -4.55 9.68
C LYS A 24 23.54 -3.19 9.26
N VAL A 25 22.85 -2.10 9.61
CA VAL A 25 23.29 -0.72 9.37
C VAL A 25 23.41 0.05 10.69
N ALA A 26 24.01 1.24 10.67
CA ALA A 26 24.05 2.10 11.84
C ALA A 26 22.64 2.65 12.17
N PRO A 27 22.25 2.80 13.45
CA PRO A 27 20.97 3.42 13.81
C PRO A 27 20.77 4.82 13.23
N GLU A 28 21.87 5.56 13.05
CA GLU A 28 21.85 6.89 12.41
C GLU A 28 21.49 6.82 10.92
N TYR A 29 21.81 5.73 10.22
CA TYR A 29 21.40 5.51 8.83
C TYR A 29 19.86 5.42 8.73
N ILE A 30 19.24 4.63 9.60
CA ILE A 30 17.78 4.52 9.69
C ILE A 30 17.14 5.86 10.05
N ARG A 31 17.66 6.54 11.08
CA ARG A 31 17.14 7.85 11.52
C ARG A 31 17.20 8.87 10.37
N LYS A 32 18.34 8.98 9.68
CA LYS A 32 18.52 9.91 8.56
C LYS A 32 17.57 9.58 7.41
N GLY A 33 17.48 8.32 7.00
CA GLY A 33 16.58 7.91 5.92
C GLY A 33 15.10 8.16 6.26
N ILE A 34 14.69 7.95 7.52
CA ILE A 34 13.34 8.32 7.97
C ILE A 34 13.15 9.83 7.90
N ALA A 35 14.08 10.64 8.40
CA ALA A 35 13.97 12.10 8.39
C ALA A 35 13.87 12.68 6.96
N GLU A 36 14.60 12.09 6.02
CA GLU A 36 14.61 12.42 4.59
C GLU A 36 13.38 11.87 3.84
N GLY A 37 12.69 10.88 4.42
CA GLY A 37 11.56 10.21 3.79
C GLY A 37 11.96 9.13 2.76
N THR A 38 13.22 8.70 2.74
CA THR A 38 13.71 7.61 1.87
C THR A 38 13.61 6.23 2.53
N ILE A 39 13.26 6.19 3.81
CA ILE A 39 12.96 4.99 4.59
C ILE A 39 11.67 5.25 5.38
N VAL A 40 10.77 4.28 5.41
CA VAL A 40 9.65 4.23 6.35
C VAL A 40 9.88 3.14 7.39
N LEU A 41 9.32 3.32 8.58
CA LEU A 41 9.33 2.34 9.65
C LEU A 41 7.89 2.01 10.05
N CYS A 42 7.42 0.84 9.61
CA CYS A 42 6.09 0.31 9.90
C CYS A 42 6.07 -0.27 11.31
N ARG A 43 5.42 0.44 12.23
CA ARG A 43 5.00 -0.06 13.55
C ARG A 43 4.02 0.91 14.19
N ASN A 44 2.74 0.65 14.01
CA ASN A 44 1.68 1.45 14.64
C ASN A 44 1.88 1.45 16.17
N VAL A 45 1.61 2.58 16.82
CA VAL A 45 1.72 2.73 18.28
C VAL A 45 0.83 1.75 19.07
N LYS A 46 -0.20 1.19 18.44
CA LYS A 46 -1.10 0.15 18.98
C LYS A 46 -0.66 -1.28 18.67
N HIS A 47 0.41 -1.47 17.90
CA HIS A 47 0.99 -2.78 17.59
C HIS A 47 2.44 -2.94 18.11
N PRO A 48 2.70 -2.75 19.41
CA PRO A 48 4.06 -2.78 19.96
C PRO A 48 4.67 -4.19 20.02
N SER A 49 3.88 -5.24 19.81
CA SER A 49 4.29 -6.65 19.92
C SER A 49 5.18 -7.13 18.77
N ILE A 50 5.21 -6.42 17.64
CA ILE A 50 6.01 -6.80 16.48
C ILE A 50 7.37 -6.12 16.47
N LYS A 51 8.31 -6.74 15.75
CA LYS A 51 9.55 -6.07 15.37
C LYS A 51 9.20 -4.93 14.38
N PRO A 52 9.84 -3.76 14.49
CA PRO A 52 9.64 -2.69 13.53
C PRO A 52 10.20 -3.10 12.16
N LEU A 53 9.43 -2.88 11.10
CA LEU A 53 9.85 -3.14 9.74
C LEU A 53 10.31 -1.85 9.07
N ALA A 54 11.59 -1.77 8.69
CA ALA A 54 12.11 -0.66 7.89
C ALA A 54 12.09 -1.01 6.40
N ILE A 55 11.57 -0.11 5.57
CA ILE A 55 11.46 -0.28 4.11
C ILE A 55 12.05 0.97 3.47
N GLY A 56 13.01 0.82 2.56
CA GLY A 56 13.56 1.95 1.82
C GLY A 56 14.99 1.78 1.35
N ARG A 57 15.53 2.89 0.84
CA ARG A 57 16.80 2.92 0.11
C ARG A 57 17.96 2.37 0.94
N GLY A 58 18.73 1.46 0.33
CA GLY A 58 19.94 0.87 0.91
C GLY A 58 19.68 -0.21 1.96
N LEU A 59 18.43 -0.57 2.19
CA LEU A 59 18.03 -1.71 3.00
C LEU A 59 17.81 -2.94 2.11
N ARG A 60 17.68 -4.14 2.69
CA ARG A 60 17.26 -5.32 1.91
C ARG A 60 15.85 -5.07 1.35
N THR A 61 15.62 -5.40 0.08
CA THR A 61 14.27 -5.42 -0.52
C THR A 61 13.35 -6.35 0.28
N LYS A 62 12.17 -5.84 0.68
CA LYS A 62 11.18 -6.57 1.47
C LYS A 62 10.17 -7.28 0.57
N VAL A 63 9.48 -8.28 1.12
CA VAL A 63 8.42 -9.02 0.43
C VAL A 63 7.15 -9.02 1.29
N ASN A 64 6.02 -8.66 0.66
CA ASN A 64 4.69 -8.75 1.25
C ASN A 64 3.96 -10.00 0.74
N ALA A 65 3.23 -10.68 1.62
CA ALA A 65 2.24 -11.68 1.26
C ALA A 65 0.81 -11.18 1.51
N ASN A 66 -0.11 -11.46 0.60
CA ASN A 66 -1.53 -11.13 0.77
C ASN A 66 -2.30 -12.33 1.30
N ILE A 67 -3.11 -12.11 2.32
CA ILE A 67 -4.11 -13.06 2.79
C ILE A 67 -5.48 -12.37 2.81
N GLY A 68 -6.53 -13.09 3.17
CA GLY A 68 -7.85 -12.53 3.35
C GLY A 68 -8.96 -13.49 2.93
N THR A 69 -10.12 -13.29 3.54
CA THR A 69 -11.35 -14.00 3.18
C THR A 69 -12.01 -13.40 1.95
N SER A 70 -12.88 -14.16 1.30
CA SER A 70 -13.77 -13.69 0.23
C SER A 70 -15.22 -14.02 0.54
N LYS A 71 -16.15 -13.51 -0.28
CA LYS A 71 -17.58 -13.86 -0.15
C LYS A 71 -17.80 -15.38 -0.31
N ASP A 72 -17.01 -16.02 -1.15
CA ASP A 72 -17.12 -17.45 -1.44
C ASP A 72 -16.42 -18.32 -0.40
N HIS A 73 -15.39 -17.78 0.28
CA HIS A 73 -14.61 -18.52 1.25
C HIS A 73 -14.23 -17.65 2.46
N THR A 74 -14.98 -17.83 3.56
CA THR A 74 -14.76 -17.15 4.84
C THR A 74 -14.41 -18.16 5.93
N ASP A 75 -13.12 -18.46 6.09
CA ASP A 75 -12.60 -19.32 7.16
C ASP A 75 -11.44 -18.63 7.89
N LEU A 76 -11.71 -18.17 9.12
CA LEU A 76 -10.72 -17.51 9.96
C LEU A 76 -9.54 -18.43 10.32
N ASN A 77 -9.77 -19.72 10.56
CA ASN A 77 -8.70 -20.64 10.92
C ASN A 77 -7.75 -20.83 9.74
N LEU A 78 -8.29 -20.88 8.52
CA LEU A 78 -7.49 -20.91 7.31
C LEU A 78 -6.66 -19.63 7.16
N GLU A 79 -7.24 -18.45 7.38
CA GLU A 79 -6.48 -17.18 7.31
C GLU A 79 -5.33 -17.12 8.33
N LEU A 80 -5.56 -17.60 9.56
CA LEU A 80 -4.50 -17.71 10.56
C LEU A 80 -3.42 -18.73 10.16
N LYS A 81 -3.79 -19.81 9.48
CA LYS A 81 -2.84 -20.78 8.92
C LYS A 81 -2.03 -20.17 7.78
N LYS A 82 -2.65 -19.41 6.87
CA LYS A 82 -1.98 -18.68 5.78
C LYS A 82 -1.01 -17.65 6.34
N LEU A 83 -1.41 -16.87 7.35
CA LEU A 83 -0.53 -15.93 8.05
C LEU A 83 0.74 -16.63 8.54
N LYS A 84 0.57 -17.76 9.25
CA LYS A 84 1.71 -18.53 9.75
C LYS A 84 2.61 -19.02 8.61
N ILE A 85 2.03 -19.60 7.56
CA ILE A 85 2.80 -20.11 6.41
C ILE A 85 3.57 -18.99 5.72
N ALA A 86 2.95 -17.82 5.52
CA ALA A 86 3.61 -16.67 4.89
C ALA A 86 4.80 -16.18 5.70
N VAL A 87 4.65 -16.06 7.03
CA VAL A 87 5.73 -15.66 7.93
C VAL A 87 6.84 -16.71 7.97
N ASP A 88 6.50 -17.99 8.09
CA ASP A 88 7.47 -19.09 8.09
C ASP A 88 8.25 -19.16 6.76
N ALA A 89 7.63 -18.75 5.65
CA ALA A 89 8.26 -18.65 4.33
C ALA A 89 9.11 -17.38 4.12
N GLY A 90 9.14 -16.47 5.11
CA GLY A 90 10.00 -15.29 5.10
C GLY A 90 9.34 -14.01 4.57
N ALA A 91 8.01 -13.91 4.55
CA ALA A 91 7.33 -12.64 4.29
C ALA A 91 7.70 -11.60 5.36
N ASP A 92 8.16 -10.43 4.94
CA ASP A 92 8.54 -9.33 5.85
C ASP A 92 7.30 -8.58 6.37
N ALA A 93 6.20 -8.61 5.61
CA ALA A 93 4.89 -8.09 6.01
C ALA A 93 3.77 -8.95 5.41
N VAL A 94 2.56 -8.77 5.95
CA VAL A 94 1.35 -9.40 5.42
C VAL A 94 0.23 -8.37 5.28
N MET A 95 -0.50 -8.39 4.17
CA MET A 95 -1.73 -7.59 4.06
C MET A 95 -2.97 -8.47 4.25
N ASP A 96 -3.89 -8.01 5.11
CA ASP A 96 -5.24 -8.56 5.22
C ASP A 96 -6.16 -7.85 4.21
N LEU A 97 -6.43 -8.54 3.10
CA LEU A 97 -7.26 -8.08 2.00
C LEU A 97 -8.67 -8.69 2.02
N SER A 98 -9.13 -9.11 3.21
CA SER A 98 -10.44 -9.73 3.41
C SER A 98 -11.58 -8.89 2.83
N THR A 99 -12.52 -9.55 2.16
CA THR A 99 -13.76 -8.96 1.63
C THR A 99 -15.01 -9.79 1.97
N GLY A 100 -14.88 -10.82 2.80
CA GLY A 100 -15.98 -11.69 3.24
C GLY A 100 -16.07 -11.83 4.75
N GLY A 101 -17.30 -11.89 5.27
CA GLY A 101 -17.55 -12.05 6.70
C GLY A 101 -17.36 -10.77 7.52
N ASN A 102 -17.00 -10.93 8.79
CA ASN A 102 -16.76 -9.81 9.72
C ASN A 102 -15.28 -9.41 9.68
N LEU A 103 -14.93 -8.51 8.76
CA LEU A 103 -13.55 -8.04 8.54
C LEU A 103 -12.91 -7.46 9.79
N ALA A 104 -13.68 -6.74 10.62
CA ALA A 104 -13.16 -6.18 11.87
C ALA A 104 -12.72 -7.28 12.85
N ALA A 105 -13.53 -8.32 12.99
CA ALA A 105 -13.21 -9.46 13.85
C ALA A 105 -12.04 -10.29 13.30
N ILE A 106 -12.00 -10.50 11.98
CA ILE A 106 -10.91 -11.21 11.29
C ILE A 106 -9.60 -10.46 11.48
N ARG A 107 -9.55 -9.17 11.14
CA ARG A 107 -8.37 -8.32 11.29
C ARG A 107 -7.84 -8.35 12.73
N LYS A 108 -8.70 -8.14 13.74
CA LYS A 108 -8.26 -8.19 15.16
C LYS A 108 -7.60 -9.51 15.54
N LYS A 109 -8.07 -10.63 14.98
CA LYS A 109 -7.50 -11.96 15.20
C LYS A 109 -6.17 -12.12 14.48
N VAL A 110 -6.06 -11.65 13.23
CA VAL A 110 -4.82 -11.61 12.45
C VAL A 110 -3.77 -10.75 13.16
N MET A 111 -4.10 -9.52 13.53
CA MET A 111 -3.24 -8.60 14.28
C MET A 111 -2.70 -9.25 15.56
N LYS A 112 -3.56 -9.89 16.36
CA LYS A 112 -3.13 -10.56 17.60
C LYS A 112 -2.17 -11.73 17.38
N LYS A 113 -2.18 -12.34 16.20
CA LYS A 113 -1.35 -13.52 15.86
C LYS A 113 -0.12 -13.17 15.05
N SER A 114 -0.10 -12.02 14.39
CA SER A 114 1.01 -11.60 13.54
C SER A 114 2.25 -11.30 14.37
N THR A 115 3.40 -11.67 13.83
CA THR A 115 4.74 -11.29 14.31
C THR A 115 5.43 -10.29 13.38
N VAL A 116 4.79 -9.96 12.25
CA VAL A 116 5.26 -9.05 11.21
C VAL A 116 4.27 -7.90 11.02
N ALA A 117 4.71 -6.85 10.32
CA ALA A 117 3.84 -5.70 10.01
C ALA A 117 2.60 -6.14 9.23
N ILE A 118 1.44 -5.58 9.59
CA ILE A 118 0.18 -5.84 8.90
C ILE A 118 -0.29 -4.61 8.15
N GLY A 119 -0.61 -4.81 6.87
CA GLY A 119 -1.26 -3.80 6.03
C GLY A 119 -2.73 -4.12 5.73
N THR A 120 -3.51 -3.10 5.38
CA THR A 120 -4.90 -3.26 4.92
C THR A 120 -5.26 -2.28 3.80
N VAL A 121 -6.41 -2.50 3.16
CA VAL A 121 -7.02 -1.54 2.23
C VAL A 121 -8.39 -1.11 2.78
N PRO A 122 -8.47 -0.01 3.55
CA PRO A 122 -9.67 0.37 4.32
C PRO A 122 -10.97 0.45 3.48
N ILE A 123 -10.88 0.84 2.21
CA ILE A 123 -12.06 0.92 1.32
C ILE A 123 -12.77 -0.42 1.15
N TYR A 124 -12.06 -1.56 1.28
CA TYR A 124 -12.67 -2.89 1.18
C TYR A 124 -13.62 -3.14 2.35
N GLN A 125 -13.22 -2.78 3.57
CA GLN A 125 -14.09 -2.90 4.73
C GLN A 125 -15.26 -1.92 4.67
N ALA A 126 -15.03 -0.69 4.23
CA ALA A 126 -16.11 0.27 4.03
C ALA A 126 -17.15 -0.26 3.03
N ALA A 127 -16.70 -0.81 1.90
CA ALA A 127 -17.58 -1.42 0.90
C ALA A 127 -18.36 -2.62 1.46
N VAL A 128 -17.71 -3.52 2.23
CA VAL A 128 -18.38 -4.66 2.85
C VAL A 128 -19.44 -4.21 3.86
N LYS A 129 -19.18 -3.18 4.67
CA LYS A 129 -20.18 -2.60 5.59
C LYS A 129 -21.42 -2.09 4.83
N MET A 130 -21.22 -1.35 3.73
CA MET A 130 -22.34 -0.88 2.90
C MET A 130 -23.21 -2.04 2.39
N LEU A 131 -22.58 -3.10 1.91
CA LEU A 131 -23.29 -4.29 1.42
C LEU A 131 -24.03 -5.04 2.54
N GLN A 132 -23.46 -5.11 3.74
CA GLN A 132 -24.11 -5.71 4.92
C GLN A 132 -25.36 -4.92 5.34
N ASP A 133 -25.30 -3.59 5.20
CA ASP A 133 -26.43 -2.68 5.45
C ASP A 133 -27.41 -2.62 4.27
N ARG A 134 -27.24 -3.48 3.24
CA ARG A 134 -28.06 -3.54 2.01
C ARG A 134 -28.08 -2.23 1.21
N LYS A 135 -26.99 -1.47 1.27
CA LYS A 135 -26.78 -0.23 0.51
C LYS A 135 -25.80 -0.46 -0.64
N ALA A 136 -25.94 0.34 -1.69
CA ALA A 136 -24.97 0.35 -2.77
C ALA A 136 -23.63 0.95 -2.29
N ILE A 137 -22.51 0.48 -2.87
CA ILE A 137 -21.18 1.03 -2.58
C ILE A 137 -21.10 2.51 -2.96
N SER A 138 -21.87 2.95 -3.96
CA SER A 138 -21.98 4.35 -4.36
C SER A 138 -22.64 5.26 -3.32
N GLU A 139 -23.41 4.71 -2.38
CA GLU A 139 -24.04 5.46 -1.28
C GLU A 139 -23.09 5.69 -0.09
N MET A 140 -21.86 5.18 -0.15
CA MET A 140 -20.87 5.36 0.89
C MET A 140 -20.58 6.84 1.11
N THR A 141 -20.46 7.30 2.35
CA THR A 141 -20.03 8.68 2.63
C THR A 141 -18.52 8.73 2.89
N ALA A 142 -17.95 9.93 2.83
CA ALA A 142 -16.58 10.16 3.29
C ALA A 142 -16.38 9.66 4.73
N ASP A 143 -17.34 9.94 5.61
CA ASP A 143 -17.32 9.47 7.00
C ASP A 143 -17.25 7.95 7.11
N ASN A 144 -17.97 7.20 6.26
CA ASN A 144 -17.86 5.75 6.29
C ASN A 144 -16.44 5.25 5.98
N ILE A 145 -15.72 5.93 5.08
CA ILE A 145 -14.33 5.61 4.73
C ILE A 145 -13.41 5.96 5.90
N PHE A 146 -13.51 7.19 6.42
CA PHE A 146 -12.65 7.68 7.50
C PHE A 146 -12.88 6.95 8.83
N ASP A 147 -14.11 6.57 9.16
CA ASP A 147 -14.43 5.76 10.34
C ASP A 147 -13.73 4.40 10.29
N VAL A 148 -13.67 3.81 9.10
CA VAL A 148 -12.97 2.53 8.88
C VAL A 148 -11.45 2.73 8.97
N ILE A 149 -10.91 3.83 8.44
CA ILE A 149 -9.47 4.14 8.58
C ILE A 149 -9.10 4.32 10.07
N GLU A 150 -9.90 5.08 10.82
CA GLU A 150 -9.75 5.24 12.27
C GLU A 150 -9.89 3.91 13.02
N GLU A 151 -10.80 3.03 12.61
CA GLU A 151 -10.93 1.67 13.15
C GLU A 151 -9.66 0.84 12.92
N ASN A 152 -9.06 0.90 11.73
CA ASN A 152 -7.81 0.20 11.41
C ASN A 152 -6.65 0.74 12.24
N GLY A 153 -6.55 2.07 12.40
CA GLY A 153 -5.57 2.71 13.27
C GLY A 153 -5.68 2.28 14.72
N ARG A 154 -6.91 2.24 15.27
CA ARG A 154 -7.18 1.75 16.64
C ARG A 154 -6.80 0.28 16.84
N ASP A 155 -7.01 -0.55 15.83
CA ASP A 155 -6.70 -1.99 15.87
C ASP A 155 -5.21 -2.29 15.69
N GLY A 156 -4.40 -1.29 15.34
CA GLY A 156 -2.94 -1.41 15.25
C GLY A 156 -2.41 -1.70 13.86
N VAL A 157 -3.20 -1.53 12.79
CA VAL A 157 -2.70 -1.71 11.42
C VAL A 157 -1.48 -0.82 11.18
N ASP A 158 -0.39 -1.39 10.66
CA ASP A 158 0.91 -0.71 10.58
C ASP A 158 1.01 0.21 9.36
N PHE A 159 0.41 -0.19 8.25
CA PHE A 159 0.30 0.61 7.04
C PHE A 159 -1.04 0.41 6.34
N ILE A 160 -1.53 1.45 5.66
CA ILE A 160 -2.81 1.38 4.94
C ILE A 160 -2.64 1.79 3.49
N THR A 161 -3.22 1.01 2.58
CA THR A 161 -3.32 1.37 1.17
C THR A 161 -4.52 2.29 0.95
N VAL A 162 -4.24 3.50 0.46
CA VAL A 162 -5.23 4.54 0.20
C VAL A 162 -5.09 5.07 -1.22
N HIS A 163 -6.15 4.96 -2.00
CA HIS A 163 -6.15 5.30 -3.43
C HIS A 163 -6.39 6.80 -3.65
N CYS A 164 -5.57 7.65 -3.02
CA CYS A 164 -5.70 9.11 -3.08
C CYS A 164 -5.36 9.69 -4.46
N GLY A 165 -4.62 8.94 -5.29
CA GLY A 165 -4.23 9.36 -6.63
C GLY A 165 -5.31 9.15 -7.71
N VAL A 166 -6.37 8.40 -7.39
CA VAL A 166 -7.56 8.26 -8.24
C VAL A 166 -8.41 9.51 -8.06
N THR A 167 -8.24 10.46 -8.96
CA THR A 167 -8.93 11.75 -8.97
C THR A 167 -9.75 11.89 -10.25
N ARG A 168 -10.64 12.88 -10.32
CA ARG A 168 -11.32 13.18 -11.59
C ARG A 168 -10.33 13.47 -12.72
N LEU A 169 -9.19 14.09 -12.41
CA LEU A 169 -8.12 14.36 -13.37
C LEU A 169 -7.50 13.06 -13.91
N SER A 170 -7.05 12.16 -13.02
CA SER A 170 -6.40 10.91 -13.45
C SER A 170 -7.38 9.94 -14.12
N VAL A 171 -8.63 9.89 -13.68
CA VAL A 171 -9.70 9.14 -14.36
C VAL A 171 -10.05 9.75 -15.72
N SER A 172 -9.97 11.08 -15.89
CA SER A 172 -10.14 11.70 -17.21
C SER A 172 -9.03 11.31 -18.18
N ALA A 173 -7.78 11.22 -17.71
CA ALA A 173 -6.67 10.74 -18.52
C ALA A 173 -6.89 9.31 -19.01
N LEU A 174 -7.41 8.43 -18.14
CA LEU A 174 -7.82 7.07 -18.51
C LEU A 174 -8.88 7.08 -19.61
N LYS A 175 -9.93 7.92 -19.47
CA LYS A 175 -11.03 8.02 -20.45
C LYS A 175 -10.60 8.54 -21.82
N SER A 176 -9.51 9.32 -21.89
CA SER A 176 -8.92 9.75 -23.15
C SER A 176 -8.07 8.67 -23.83
N GLN A 177 -7.88 7.53 -23.19
CA GLN A 177 -7.09 6.40 -23.70
C GLN A 177 -7.95 5.15 -23.82
N LYS A 178 -7.49 4.19 -24.64
CA LYS A 178 -8.12 2.88 -24.76
C LYS A 178 -7.23 1.83 -24.10
N ARG A 179 -7.41 1.64 -22.80
CA ARG A 179 -6.83 0.48 -22.11
C ARG A 179 -7.51 -0.81 -22.54
N ILE A 180 -6.75 -1.90 -22.57
CA ILE A 180 -7.25 -3.25 -22.81
C ILE A 180 -8.07 -3.73 -21.61
N LEU A 181 -7.55 -3.58 -20.38
CA LEU A 181 -8.21 -4.11 -19.17
C LEU A 181 -8.79 -3.02 -18.27
N GLY A 182 -8.68 -1.75 -18.65
CA GLY A 182 -9.24 -0.63 -17.90
C GLY A 182 -8.59 -0.45 -16.53
N ILE A 183 -9.39 -0.44 -15.46
CA ILE A 183 -8.91 -0.29 -14.08
C ILE A 183 -8.92 -1.65 -13.38
N VAL A 184 -7.74 -2.20 -13.10
CA VAL A 184 -7.58 -3.54 -12.47
C VAL A 184 -7.29 -3.51 -10.97
N SER A 185 -7.02 -2.34 -10.39
CA SER A 185 -7.08 -2.20 -8.93
C SER A 185 -8.49 -2.55 -8.45
N ARG A 186 -8.65 -3.10 -7.25
CA ARG A 186 -9.99 -3.29 -6.67
C ARG A 186 -10.49 -1.99 -6.02
N GLY A 187 -9.60 -1.24 -5.36
CA GLY A 187 -9.96 0.04 -4.75
C GLY A 187 -10.13 1.17 -5.76
N GLY A 188 -9.33 1.18 -6.83
CA GLY A 188 -9.42 2.16 -7.92
C GLY A 188 -10.82 2.34 -8.54
N PRO A 189 -11.46 1.27 -9.06
CA PRO A 189 -12.79 1.36 -9.67
C PRO A 189 -13.87 1.63 -8.63
N MET A 190 -13.72 1.19 -7.38
CA MET A 190 -14.65 1.57 -6.30
C MET A 190 -14.67 3.10 -6.12
N THR A 191 -13.49 3.72 -6.03
CA THR A 191 -13.35 5.17 -5.92
C THR A 191 -13.82 5.89 -7.19
N ALA A 192 -13.42 5.42 -8.37
CA ALA A 192 -13.81 6.04 -9.65
C ALA A 192 -15.33 5.98 -9.88
N ASN A 193 -15.97 4.85 -9.60
CA ASN A 193 -17.42 4.69 -9.69
C ASN A 193 -18.14 5.56 -8.64
N TRP A 194 -17.61 5.63 -7.41
CA TRP A 194 -18.16 6.50 -6.38
C TRP A 194 -18.16 7.97 -6.81
N MET A 195 -17.04 8.47 -7.36
CA MET A 195 -16.94 9.83 -7.88
C MET A 195 -17.93 10.09 -9.00
N ASP A 196 -18.10 9.14 -9.93
CA ASP A 196 -19.04 9.30 -11.03
C ASP A 196 -20.51 9.29 -10.56
N CYS A 197 -20.89 8.42 -9.62
CA CYS A 197 -22.26 8.41 -9.08
C CYS A 197 -22.57 9.68 -8.29
N ASN A 198 -21.62 10.19 -7.50
CA ASN A 198 -21.84 11.33 -6.61
C ASN A 198 -21.49 12.68 -7.24
N LYS A 199 -20.88 12.70 -8.44
CA LYS A 199 -20.36 13.88 -9.12
C LYS A 199 -19.40 14.72 -8.26
N LYS A 200 -18.69 14.08 -7.34
CA LYS A 200 -17.71 14.66 -6.40
C LYS A 200 -16.28 14.20 -6.70
N GLU A 201 -15.31 14.87 -6.10
CA GLU A 201 -13.92 14.41 -6.11
C GLU A 201 -13.72 13.28 -5.09
N ASN A 202 -12.64 12.52 -5.23
CA ASN A 202 -12.26 11.46 -4.30
C ASN A 202 -12.13 12.02 -2.86
N PRO A 203 -12.89 11.50 -1.88
CA PRO A 203 -12.83 11.99 -0.50
C PRO A 203 -11.44 11.86 0.13
N LEU A 204 -10.68 10.83 -0.26
CA LEU A 204 -9.31 10.63 0.24
C LEU A 204 -8.31 11.63 -0.37
N TYR A 205 -8.67 12.32 -1.45
CA TYR A 205 -7.89 13.40 -2.04
C TYR A 205 -8.37 14.77 -1.53
N GLU A 206 -9.67 15.01 -1.53
CA GLU A 206 -10.30 16.26 -1.11
C GLU A 206 -10.11 16.53 0.39
N GLU A 207 -10.31 15.51 1.24
CA GLU A 207 -10.12 15.57 2.69
C GLU A 207 -8.77 14.95 3.12
N TYR A 208 -7.70 15.15 2.34
CA TYR A 208 -6.40 14.54 2.62
C TYR A 208 -5.85 14.92 4.02
N ASP A 209 -6.12 16.13 4.51
CA ASP A 209 -5.64 16.54 5.84
C ASP A 209 -6.29 15.71 6.96
N ARG A 210 -7.57 15.34 6.82
CA ARG A 210 -8.26 14.42 7.74
C ARG A 210 -7.61 13.03 7.73
N LEU A 211 -7.18 12.55 6.57
CA LEU A 211 -6.42 11.29 6.46
C LEU A 211 -5.08 11.40 7.21
N LEU A 212 -4.36 12.51 7.04
CA LEU A 212 -3.08 12.76 7.70
C LEU A 212 -3.22 12.82 9.22
N GLU A 213 -4.26 13.48 9.73
CA GLU A 213 -4.55 13.54 11.16
C GLU A 213 -4.74 12.14 11.78
N ILE A 214 -5.49 11.27 11.10
CA ILE A 214 -5.71 9.89 11.57
C ILE A 214 -4.40 9.11 11.51
N ALA A 215 -3.68 9.15 10.38
CA ALA A 215 -2.42 8.42 10.22
C ALA A 215 -1.36 8.86 11.24
N HIS A 216 -1.26 10.17 11.51
CA HIS A 216 -0.33 10.75 12.49
C HIS A 216 -0.60 10.25 13.92
N ARG A 217 -1.88 10.20 14.32
CA ARG A 217 -2.31 9.78 15.67
C ARG A 217 -1.82 8.38 16.03
N TYR A 218 -1.74 7.51 15.03
CA TYR A 218 -1.37 6.10 15.20
C TYR A 218 0.05 5.76 14.71
N ASP A 219 0.78 6.72 14.13
CA ASP A 219 2.05 6.49 13.42
C ASP A 219 1.91 5.41 12.33
N MET A 220 0.77 5.42 11.62
CA MET A 220 0.55 4.56 10.46
C MET A 220 1.34 5.07 9.27
N VAL A 221 1.93 4.15 8.52
CA VAL A 221 2.53 4.48 7.21
C VAL A 221 1.41 4.51 6.17
N LEU A 222 1.35 5.60 5.39
CA LEU A 222 0.47 5.63 4.22
C LEU A 222 1.15 4.93 3.05
N SER A 223 0.54 3.87 2.56
CA SER A 223 0.85 3.26 1.27
C SER A 223 -0.05 3.92 0.22
N LEU A 224 0.49 4.87 -0.54
CA LEU A 224 -0.32 5.58 -1.53
C LEU A 224 -0.56 4.65 -2.73
N GLY A 225 -1.79 4.16 -2.85
CA GLY A 225 -2.18 3.09 -3.75
C GLY A 225 -2.17 3.51 -5.23
N ASP A 226 -1.84 2.56 -6.08
CA ASP A 226 -1.79 2.67 -7.54
C ASP A 226 -3.12 2.26 -8.18
N GLY A 227 -4.15 3.06 -7.93
CA GLY A 227 -5.52 2.75 -8.35
C GLY A 227 -5.69 2.63 -9.86
N LEU A 228 -4.82 3.24 -10.65
CA LEU A 228 -4.77 3.21 -12.10
C LEU A 228 -3.52 2.46 -12.60
N ARG A 229 -2.99 1.49 -11.87
CA ARG A 229 -1.92 0.63 -12.41
C ARG A 229 -2.34 -0.12 -13.69
N PRO A 230 -1.39 -0.49 -14.56
CA PRO A 230 -1.65 -1.32 -15.72
C PRO A 230 -1.96 -2.77 -15.34
N GLY A 231 -2.96 -3.34 -16.01
CA GLY A 231 -3.34 -4.75 -15.87
C GLY A 231 -2.92 -5.64 -17.04
N ALA A 232 -2.47 -5.03 -18.13
CA ALA A 232 -1.89 -5.69 -19.29
C ALA A 232 -0.61 -4.94 -19.67
N ILE A 233 0.34 -5.62 -20.30
CA ILE A 233 1.58 -5.02 -20.78
C ILE A 233 1.33 -3.86 -21.75
N ASP A 234 0.23 -3.92 -22.52
CA ASP A 234 -0.17 -2.87 -23.47
C ASP A 234 -0.71 -1.60 -22.77
N ASP A 235 -1.14 -1.73 -21.51
CA ASP A 235 -1.61 -0.60 -20.69
C ASP A 235 -0.46 0.06 -19.91
N ALA A 236 0.76 -0.49 -20.01
CA ALA A 236 1.89 -0.08 -19.18
C ALA A 236 2.43 1.30 -19.57
N THR A 237 2.81 2.07 -18.54
CA THR A 237 3.39 3.42 -18.67
C THR A 237 2.47 4.39 -19.40
N ASP A 238 1.15 4.18 -19.32
CA ASP A 238 0.17 5.04 -19.97
C ASP A 238 -0.05 6.36 -19.20
N GLN A 239 -0.88 7.25 -19.77
CA GLN A 239 -1.08 8.57 -19.19
C GLN A 239 -1.82 8.50 -17.86
N ALA A 240 -2.75 7.56 -17.69
CA ALA A 240 -3.49 7.40 -16.45
C ALA A 240 -2.57 6.99 -15.29
N GLN A 241 -1.67 6.02 -15.53
CA GLN A 241 -0.67 5.59 -14.57
C GLN A 241 0.27 6.74 -14.19
N LEU A 242 0.83 7.44 -15.19
CA LEU A 242 1.76 8.55 -14.93
C LEU A 242 1.08 9.74 -14.24
N GLN A 243 -0.16 10.06 -14.62
CA GLN A 243 -0.94 11.12 -13.99
C GLN A 243 -1.21 10.81 -12.51
N GLU A 244 -1.54 9.56 -12.18
CA GLU A 244 -1.68 9.13 -10.80
C GLU A 244 -0.34 9.26 -10.05
N LEU A 245 0.75 8.75 -10.60
CA LEU A 245 2.08 8.81 -9.97
C LEU A 245 2.52 10.25 -9.62
N ILE A 246 2.26 11.22 -10.52
CA ILE A 246 2.54 12.64 -10.28
C ILE A 246 1.73 13.16 -9.08
N ILE A 247 0.44 12.82 -9.02
CA ILE A 247 -0.43 13.19 -7.89
C ILE A 247 0.10 12.57 -6.59
N LEU A 248 0.49 11.28 -6.63
CA LEU A 248 1.04 10.59 -5.46
C LEU A 248 2.34 11.23 -4.97
N GLY A 249 3.21 11.70 -5.86
CA GLY A 249 4.42 12.46 -5.50
C GLY A 249 4.12 13.73 -4.71
N ALA A 250 3.11 14.49 -5.14
CA ALA A 250 2.67 15.70 -4.44
C ALA A 250 2.04 15.38 -3.07
N LEU A 251 1.20 14.35 -3.00
CA LEU A 251 0.58 13.90 -1.74
C LEU A 251 1.62 13.36 -0.75
N ALA A 252 2.64 12.65 -1.23
CA ALA A 252 3.74 12.17 -0.39
C ALA A 252 4.53 13.32 0.24
N ALA A 253 4.78 14.41 -0.50
CA ALA A 253 5.40 15.61 0.06
C ALA A 253 4.52 16.25 1.15
N ARG A 254 3.19 16.33 0.94
CA ARG A 254 2.23 16.81 1.94
C ARG A 254 2.21 15.93 3.20
N ALA A 255 2.17 14.61 3.04
CA ALA A 255 2.20 13.67 4.16
C ALA A 255 3.48 13.84 5.00
N ARG A 256 4.64 13.91 4.33
CA ARG A 256 5.91 14.17 5.00
C ARG A 256 5.92 15.50 5.73
N ALA A 257 5.34 16.56 5.16
CA ALA A 257 5.24 17.86 5.83
C ALA A 257 4.40 17.77 7.11
N ALA A 258 3.32 16.98 7.10
CA ALA A 258 2.46 16.71 8.26
C ALA A 258 3.03 15.69 9.26
N GLY A 259 4.28 15.23 9.09
CA GLY A 259 4.91 14.27 10.01
C GLY A 259 4.42 12.83 9.84
N VAL A 260 3.76 12.51 8.73
CA VAL A 260 3.28 11.16 8.38
C VAL A 260 4.28 10.47 7.43
N GLN A 261 4.57 9.21 7.72
CA GLN A 261 5.44 8.36 6.90
C GLN A 261 4.69 7.87 5.66
N VAL A 262 5.36 7.78 4.52
CA VAL A 262 4.72 7.44 3.23
C VAL A 262 5.59 6.55 2.36
N MET A 263 4.98 5.53 1.76
CA MET A 263 5.51 4.77 0.64
C MET A 263 4.53 4.84 -0.54
N ILE A 264 5.01 4.58 -1.75
CA ILE A 264 4.25 4.67 -2.99
C ILE A 264 4.01 3.26 -3.51
N GLU A 265 2.79 2.94 -3.93
CA GLU A 265 2.51 1.71 -4.67
C GLU A 265 2.75 1.90 -6.17
N GLY A 266 3.10 0.83 -6.85
CA GLY A 266 3.51 0.86 -8.24
C GLY A 266 3.13 -0.39 -9.03
N PRO A 267 3.35 -0.32 -10.35
CA PRO A 267 2.59 -1.06 -11.33
C PRO A 267 2.63 -2.58 -11.20
N GLY A 268 1.61 -3.17 -11.82
CA GLY A 268 1.41 -4.60 -12.01
C GLY A 268 2.07 -5.10 -13.29
N HIS A 269 1.42 -4.94 -14.45
CA HIS A 269 1.91 -5.50 -15.71
C HIS A 269 2.77 -4.48 -16.46
N VAL A 270 4.05 -4.78 -16.69
CA VAL A 270 5.02 -3.86 -17.30
C VAL A 270 6.02 -4.64 -18.15
N PRO A 271 6.15 -4.34 -19.45
CA PRO A 271 7.16 -4.97 -20.31
C PRO A 271 8.56 -4.91 -19.71
N LEU A 272 9.35 -5.95 -19.94
CA LEU A 272 10.70 -6.08 -19.37
C LEU A 272 11.58 -4.83 -19.60
N THR A 273 11.45 -4.20 -20.77
CA THR A 273 12.20 -3.00 -21.19
C THR A 273 11.87 -1.76 -20.36
N ASP A 274 10.70 -1.72 -19.74
CA ASP A 274 10.13 -0.52 -19.15
C ASP A 274 10.18 -0.53 -17.62
N ILE A 275 10.50 -1.68 -17.01
CA ILE A 275 10.55 -1.86 -15.55
C ILE A 275 11.51 -0.87 -14.91
N VAL A 276 12.77 -0.83 -15.39
CA VAL A 276 13.80 0.07 -14.83
C VAL A 276 13.39 1.54 -14.96
N THR A 277 12.75 1.90 -16.08
CA THR A 277 12.25 3.25 -16.33
C THR A 277 11.16 3.61 -15.33
N ASN A 278 10.20 2.70 -15.07
CA ASN A 278 9.15 2.91 -14.07
C ASN A 278 9.72 3.12 -12.66
N ILE A 279 10.71 2.33 -12.25
CA ILE A 279 11.36 2.51 -10.95
C ILE A 279 12.02 3.89 -10.86
N ARG A 280 12.80 4.28 -11.86
CA ARG A 280 13.50 5.59 -11.87
C ARG A 280 12.52 6.76 -11.88
N LEU A 281 11.45 6.69 -12.68
CA LEU A 281 10.41 7.71 -12.72
C LEU A 281 9.78 7.93 -11.35
N GLN A 282 9.45 6.85 -10.62
CA GLN A 282 8.94 6.99 -9.27
C GLN A 282 9.96 7.63 -8.33
N LYS A 283 11.24 7.21 -8.38
CA LYS A 283 12.27 7.75 -7.49
C LYS A 283 12.48 9.25 -7.72
N ASP A 284 12.39 9.71 -8.96
CA ASP A 284 12.52 11.12 -9.29
C ASP A 284 11.26 11.92 -8.88
N ILE A 285 10.07 11.49 -9.30
CA ILE A 285 8.80 12.20 -9.06
C ILE A 285 8.45 12.23 -7.56
N CYS A 286 8.65 11.12 -6.86
CA CYS A 286 8.24 10.95 -5.46
C CYS A 286 9.38 11.22 -4.46
N GLN A 287 10.48 11.83 -4.92
CA GLN A 287 11.62 12.25 -4.08
C GLN A 287 12.22 11.09 -3.27
N ASN A 288 12.48 9.97 -3.94
CA ASN A 288 13.05 8.74 -3.37
C ASN A 288 12.20 8.11 -2.25
N ALA A 289 10.90 8.40 -2.17
CA ALA A 289 10.00 7.67 -1.28
C ALA A 289 10.09 6.15 -1.56
N PRO A 290 9.98 5.29 -0.53
CA PRO A 290 10.01 3.85 -0.73
C PRO A 290 8.95 3.40 -1.74
N PHE A 291 9.32 2.46 -2.60
CA PHE A 291 8.47 1.99 -3.70
C PHE A 291 8.05 0.54 -3.51
N TYR A 292 6.74 0.32 -3.53
CA TYR A 292 6.07 -0.95 -3.28
C TYR A 292 5.38 -1.43 -4.56
N VAL A 293 5.91 -2.44 -5.23
CA VAL A 293 5.43 -2.87 -6.57
C VAL A 293 4.77 -4.25 -6.53
N LEU A 294 3.76 -4.47 -7.38
CA LEU A 294 3.09 -5.76 -7.53
C LEU A 294 3.69 -6.57 -8.67
N GLY A 295 4.66 -7.44 -8.37
CA GLY A 295 5.51 -8.07 -9.38
C GLY A 295 6.69 -7.14 -9.71
N PRO A 296 6.75 -6.48 -10.89
CA PRO A 296 5.77 -6.47 -11.98
C PRO A 296 5.82 -7.69 -12.90
N LEU A 297 4.76 -7.93 -13.67
CA LEU A 297 4.65 -9.02 -14.66
C LEU A 297 5.12 -8.53 -16.04
N PRO A 298 6.21 -9.10 -16.61
CA PRO A 298 6.73 -8.72 -17.92
C PRO A 298 6.02 -9.37 -19.10
N THR A 299 5.06 -10.27 -18.84
CA THR A 299 4.27 -10.95 -19.87
C THR A 299 2.94 -11.41 -19.30
N ASP A 300 1.91 -11.46 -20.17
CA ASP A 300 0.52 -11.78 -19.82
C ASP A 300 0.08 -13.17 -20.28
N ILE A 301 1.01 -13.96 -20.85
CA ILE A 301 0.66 -15.19 -21.59
C ILE A 301 0.75 -16.48 -20.76
N ALA A 302 1.05 -16.40 -19.46
CA ALA A 302 1.32 -17.56 -18.61
C ALA A 302 0.46 -17.62 -17.33
N PRO A 303 -0.88 -17.51 -17.42
CA PRO A 303 -1.74 -17.66 -16.25
C PRO A 303 -1.56 -19.06 -15.61
N GLY A 304 -1.54 -19.12 -14.28
CA GLY A 304 -1.14 -20.31 -13.51
C GLY A 304 0.36 -20.35 -13.18
N TYR A 305 1.14 -19.45 -13.78
CA TYR A 305 2.60 -19.32 -13.57
C TYR A 305 3.01 -17.88 -13.28
N ASP A 306 2.08 -17.03 -12.84
CA ASP A 306 2.35 -15.60 -12.68
C ASP A 306 3.31 -15.29 -11.54
N HIS A 307 3.43 -16.18 -10.56
CA HIS A 307 4.54 -16.15 -9.59
C HIS A 307 5.93 -16.21 -10.26
N ILE A 308 6.09 -16.86 -11.42
CA ILE A 308 7.35 -16.94 -12.16
C ILE A 308 7.54 -15.68 -13.01
N THR A 309 6.49 -15.27 -13.75
CA THR A 309 6.56 -14.06 -14.59
C THR A 309 6.87 -12.84 -13.73
N SER A 310 6.12 -12.66 -12.64
CA SER A 310 6.32 -11.57 -11.69
C SER A 310 7.65 -11.64 -10.93
N ALA A 311 8.21 -12.83 -10.68
CA ALA A 311 9.52 -12.94 -10.05
C ALA A 311 10.64 -12.38 -10.93
N ILE A 312 10.55 -12.56 -12.26
CA ILE A 312 11.50 -11.97 -13.22
C ILE A 312 11.44 -10.44 -13.14
N GLY A 313 10.23 -9.87 -13.24
CA GLY A 313 10.08 -8.43 -13.20
C GLY A 313 10.39 -7.84 -11.82
N GLY A 314 10.01 -8.51 -10.74
CA GLY A 314 10.28 -8.11 -9.37
C GLY A 314 11.77 -8.13 -9.02
N ALA A 315 12.53 -9.11 -9.53
CA ALA A 315 13.98 -9.11 -9.37
C ALA A 315 14.64 -7.90 -10.05
N ILE A 316 14.20 -7.56 -11.27
CA ILE A 316 14.69 -6.39 -12.01
C ILE A 316 14.28 -5.09 -11.31
N ALA A 317 13.02 -5.00 -10.86
CA ALA A 317 12.51 -3.86 -10.11
C ALA A 317 13.29 -3.64 -8.82
N GLY A 318 13.52 -4.70 -8.04
CA GLY A 318 14.32 -4.67 -6.82
C GLY A 318 15.74 -4.20 -7.08
N ALA A 319 16.41 -4.75 -8.10
CA ALA A 319 17.75 -4.33 -8.51
C ALA A 319 17.81 -2.86 -8.98
N ALA A 320 16.71 -2.35 -9.56
CA ALA A 320 16.59 -0.96 -10.00
C ALA A 320 16.25 0.03 -8.87
N GLY A 321 15.88 -0.46 -7.68
CA GLY A 321 15.58 0.37 -6.51
C GLY A 321 14.16 0.27 -5.95
N ALA A 322 13.37 -0.73 -6.33
CA ALA A 322 12.15 -1.05 -5.59
C ALA A 322 12.51 -1.60 -4.20
N ASP A 323 11.83 -1.10 -3.17
CA ASP A 323 12.17 -1.38 -1.77
C ASP A 323 11.29 -2.49 -1.18
N PHE A 324 10.12 -2.70 -1.78
CA PHE A 324 9.12 -3.64 -1.30
C PHE A 324 8.42 -4.30 -2.49
N LEU A 325 8.31 -5.63 -2.47
CA LEU A 325 7.66 -6.41 -3.53
C LEU A 325 6.41 -7.09 -2.98
N CYS A 326 5.26 -6.81 -3.55
CA CYS A 326 4.07 -7.60 -3.31
C CYS A 326 4.19 -8.89 -4.13
N TYR A 327 4.09 -10.03 -3.45
CA TYR A 327 4.14 -11.31 -4.13
C TYR A 327 2.97 -11.49 -5.12
N VAL A 328 3.12 -12.44 -6.02
CA VAL A 328 2.05 -12.93 -6.88
C VAL A 328 2.05 -14.45 -6.74
N THR A 329 0.89 -15.06 -6.54
CA THR A 329 0.74 -16.51 -6.44
C THR A 329 0.69 -17.14 -7.83
N PRO A 330 0.81 -18.48 -7.96
CA PRO A 330 0.56 -19.17 -9.22
C PRO A 330 -0.79 -18.80 -9.85
#